data_AF-A0A0P9EIR7-F1
#
_entry.id   AF-A0A0P9EIR7-F1
#
_cell.length_a   1.000
_cell.length_b   1.000
_cell.length_c   1.000
_cell.angle_alpha   90.00
_cell.angle_beta   90.00
_cell.angle_gamma   90.00
#
_symmetry.space_group_name_H-M   'P 1'
#
loop_
_entity.id
_entity.type
_entity.pdbx_description
1 polymer ?
#
loop_
_entity_poly.entity_id
_entity_poly.type
_entity_poly.pdbx_seq_one_letter_code
_entity_poly.pdbx_strand_id
1 'polypeptide(L)'
;MSIGFLLSSSRESVVWRGPKKNAMIKQFLAEVRWGDLDYLIVDTPPGTSDEHISLLESLRPILAPPSPSPALPTLSALLVSTPQALALLDVSKELSFVRRTQLPLLGLVENMSGYVCPHCGDVVGVFGQGGAEDFCRREEERKASTVEGEGGGCAFLGRIPIDRELVALLDD
;
A
#
# COMPACT_ATOMS: atom_id res chain seq x y z
N MET A 1 -13.99 -5.89 -13.87
CA MET A 1 -15.39 -5.54 -13.53
C MET A 1 -15.34 -4.72 -12.25
N SER A 2 -15.82 -3.47 -12.22
CA SER A 2 -15.91 -2.67 -10.98
C SER A 2 -17.31 -2.81 -10.38
N ILE A 3 -17.41 -2.83 -9.04
CA ILE A 3 -18.71 -2.86 -8.38
C ILE A 3 -19.53 -1.60 -8.66
N GLY A 4 -18.88 -0.48 -8.97
CA GLY A 4 -19.55 0.77 -9.34
C GLY A 4 -20.43 0.61 -10.59
N PHE A 5 -20.13 -0.33 -11.49
CA PHE A 5 -20.97 -0.64 -12.65
C PHE A 5 -22.22 -1.46 -12.30
N LEU A 6 -22.25 -2.08 -11.13
CA LEU A 6 -23.41 -2.83 -10.64
C LEU A 6 -24.34 -1.97 -9.79
N LEU A 7 -23.99 -0.70 -9.55
CA LEU A 7 -24.82 0.25 -8.83
C LEU A 7 -25.74 1.00 -9.79
N SER A 8 -26.93 1.31 -9.30
CA SER A 8 -27.96 2.05 -10.03
C SER A 8 -27.52 3.48 -10.34
N SER A 9 -26.60 4.02 -9.54
CA SER A 9 -26.08 5.38 -9.66
C SER A 9 -24.66 5.47 -9.11
N SER A 10 -23.82 6.31 -9.72
CA SER A 10 -22.46 6.60 -9.25
C SER A 10 -22.41 7.33 -7.89
N ARG A 11 -23.56 7.81 -7.39
CA ARG A 11 -23.70 8.47 -6.09
C ARG A 11 -24.13 7.54 -4.95
N GLU A 12 -24.45 6.28 -5.25
CA GLU A 12 -24.83 5.31 -4.22
C GLU A 12 -23.58 4.79 -3.50
N SER A 13 -23.57 4.92 -2.17
CA SER A 13 -22.53 4.29 -1.35
C SER A 13 -22.94 2.86 -1.01
N VAL A 14 -21.96 1.98 -1.02
CA VAL A 14 -22.17 0.57 -0.76
C VAL A 14 -21.69 0.24 0.64
N VAL A 15 -22.63 0.07 1.57
CA VAL A 15 -22.32 -0.39 2.92
C VAL A 15 -22.49 -1.90 2.99
N TRP A 16 -21.38 -2.63 2.91
CA TRP A 16 -21.40 -4.08 3.11
C TRP A 16 -20.84 -4.49 4.46
N ARG A 17 -21.42 -5.57 5.00
CA ARG A 17 -20.94 -6.22 6.22
C ARG A 17 -19.83 -7.22 5.88
N GLY A 18 -18.97 -7.51 6.86
CA GLY A 18 -17.75 -8.32 6.72
C GLY A 18 -17.86 -9.56 5.83
N PRO A 19 -18.82 -10.48 6.06
CA PRO A 19 -18.93 -11.70 5.25
C PRO A 19 -19.16 -11.44 3.76
N LYS A 20 -19.96 -10.42 3.42
CA LYS A 20 -20.26 -10.06 2.03
C LYS A 20 -19.03 -9.43 1.36
N LYS A 21 -18.29 -8.59 2.11
CA LYS A 21 -17.03 -7.99 1.65
C LYS A 21 -15.98 -9.06 1.33
N ASN A 22 -15.79 -10.03 2.23
CA ASN A 22 -14.81 -11.10 2.05
C ASN A 22 -15.17 -12.01 0.86
N ALA A 23 -16.46 -12.28 0.66
CA ALA A 23 -16.94 -13.01 -0.52
C ALA A 23 -16.64 -12.25 -1.82
N MET A 24 -16.85 -10.93 -1.86
CA MET A 24 -16.54 -10.11 -3.03
C MET A 24 -15.05 -10.06 -3.35
N ILE A 25 -14.17 -9.97 -2.33
CA ILE A 25 -12.72 -10.04 -2.53
C ILE A 25 -12.34 -11.37 -3.22
N LYS A 26 -12.84 -12.50 -2.70
CA LYS A 26 -12.61 -13.82 -3.30
C LYS A 26 -13.13 -13.91 -4.73
N GLN A 27 -14.30 -13.33 -4.97
CA GLN A 27 -14.90 -13.28 -6.29
C GLN A 27 -14.05 -12.47 -7.28
N PHE A 28 -13.54 -11.30 -6.87
CA PHE A 28 -12.67 -10.49 -7.74
C PHE A 28 -11.35 -11.19 -8.08
N LEU A 29 -10.77 -11.91 -7.12
CA LEU A 29 -9.52 -12.64 -7.36
C LEU A 29 -9.73 -13.86 -8.27
N ALA A 30 -10.86 -14.56 -8.15
CA ALA A 30 -11.08 -15.84 -8.85
C ALA A 30 -11.86 -15.73 -10.18
N GLU A 31 -12.83 -14.82 -10.26
CA GLU A 31 -13.81 -14.77 -11.36
C GLU A 31 -13.53 -13.67 -12.38
N VAL A 32 -12.66 -12.70 -12.06
CA VAL A 32 -12.20 -11.72 -13.04
C VAL A 32 -11.17 -12.38 -13.96
N ARG A 33 -11.38 -12.23 -15.27
CA ARG A 33 -10.43 -12.67 -16.31
C ARG A 33 -9.25 -11.68 -16.39
N TRP A 34 -8.31 -11.83 -15.47
CA TRP A 34 -7.08 -11.02 -15.44
C TRP A 34 -6.14 -11.29 -16.62
N GLY A 35 -6.17 -12.52 -17.16
CA GLY A 35 -5.25 -12.94 -18.23
C GLY A 35 -3.84 -13.21 -17.71
N ASP A 36 -2.86 -13.19 -18.62
CA ASP A 36 -1.45 -13.27 -18.26
C ASP A 36 -0.96 -11.88 -17.83
N LEU A 37 -0.47 -11.78 -16.60
CA LEU A 37 0.01 -10.53 -16.00
C LEU A 37 1.35 -10.74 -15.33
N ASP A 38 2.26 -9.77 -15.50
CA ASP A 38 3.49 -9.70 -14.73
C ASP A 38 3.24 -9.20 -13.30
N TYR A 39 2.28 -8.28 -13.14
CA TYR A 39 1.94 -7.64 -11.86
C TYR A 39 0.43 -7.47 -11.70
N LEU A 40 -0.03 -7.71 -10.47
CA LEU A 40 -1.37 -7.34 -10.00
C LEU A 40 -1.23 -6.39 -8.82
N ILE A 41 -1.61 -5.13 -9.01
CA ILE A 41 -1.62 -4.12 -7.94
C ILE A 41 -2.99 -4.13 -7.27
N VAL A 42 -3.01 -4.27 -5.95
CA VAL A 42 -4.22 -4.23 -5.14
C VAL A 42 -4.19 -2.97 -4.28
N ASP A 43 -5.07 -2.02 -4.60
CA ASP A 43 -5.29 -0.84 -3.79
C ASP A 43 -6.21 -1.18 -2.61
N THR A 44 -5.64 -1.26 -1.42
CA THR A 44 -6.36 -1.62 -0.20
C THR A 44 -6.83 -0.38 0.55
N PRO A 45 -7.98 -0.43 1.25
CA PRO A 45 -8.37 0.65 2.15
C PRO A 45 -7.26 0.99 3.15
N PRO A 46 -7.22 2.23 3.67
CA PRO A 46 -6.26 2.61 4.69
C PRO A 46 -6.53 1.90 6.02
N GLY A 47 -5.49 1.74 6.84
CA GLY A 47 -5.58 1.16 8.18
C GLY A 47 -5.59 -0.37 8.18
N THR A 48 -5.43 -1.02 9.34
CA THR A 48 -5.23 -2.48 9.44
C THR A 48 -6.55 -3.26 9.42
N SER A 49 -7.33 -3.07 8.37
CA SER A 49 -8.70 -3.57 8.21
C SER A 49 -8.81 -5.08 7.87
N ASP A 50 -9.99 -5.68 8.03
CA ASP A 50 -10.25 -7.11 7.71
C ASP A 50 -9.98 -7.47 6.23
N GLU A 51 -9.96 -6.46 5.36
CA GLU A 51 -9.66 -6.54 3.93
C GLU A 51 -8.27 -7.11 3.68
N HIS A 52 -7.25 -6.63 4.41
CA HIS A 52 -5.88 -7.11 4.23
C HIS A 52 -5.75 -8.58 4.63
N ILE A 53 -6.39 -8.97 5.74
CA ILE A 53 -6.41 -10.37 6.20
C ILE A 53 -7.10 -11.24 5.15
N SER A 54 -8.26 -10.81 4.65
CA SER A 54 -9.03 -11.55 3.64
C SER A 54 -8.26 -11.73 2.33
N LEU A 55 -7.53 -10.69 1.90
CA LEU A 55 -6.64 -10.76 0.74
C LEU A 55 -5.50 -11.74 0.98
N LEU A 56 -4.82 -11.64 2.14
CA LEU A 56 -3.73 -12.54 2.50
C LEU A 56 -4.18 -14.00 2.56
N GLU A 57 -5.31 -14.29 3.21
CA GLU A 57 -5.87 -15.65 3.29
C GLU A 57 -6.27 -16.20 1.93
N SER A 58 -6.78 -15.36 1.03
CA SER A 58 -7.22 -15.78 -0.30
C SER A 58 -6.04 -16.00 -1.26
N LEU A 59 -4.97 -15.20 -1.13
CA LEU A 59 -3.81 -15.23 -2.02
C LEU A 59 -2.69 -16.15 -1.53
N ARG A 60 -2.49 -16.32 -0.21
CA ARG A 60 -1.44 -17.18 0.34
C ARG A 60 -1.42 -18.60 -0.23
N PRO A 61 -2.55 -19.32 -0.41
CA PRO A 61 -2.53 -20.67 -0.97
C PRO A 61 -2.00 -20.74 -2.41
N ILE A 62 -2.12 -19.64 -3.16
CA ILE A 62 -1.73 -19.54 -4.57
C ILE A 62 -0.27 -19.06 -4.69
N LEU A 63 0.17 -18.23 -3.75
CA LEU A 63 1.49 -17.58 -3.76
C LEU A 63 2.53 -18.28 -2.87
N ALA A 64 2.13 -19.25 -2.05
CA ALA A 64 3.05 -20.17 -1.40
C ALA A 64 3.68 -21.10 -2.45
N PRO A 65 5.01 -21.09 -2.62
CA PRO A 65 5.64 -21.84 -3.69
C PRO A 65 5.40 -23.35 -3.51
N PRO A 66 4.90 -24.07 -4.53
CA PRO A 66 4.84 -25.53 -4.52
C PRO A 66 6.21 -26.19 -4.73
N SER A 67 7.26 -25.40 -5.01
CA SER A 67 8.58 -25.87 -5.42
C SER A 67 9.67 -24.84 -5.05
N PRO A 68 10.89 -25.25 -4.66
CA PRO A 68 11.99 -24.35 -4.26
C PRO A 68 12.64 -23.58 -5.43
N SER A 69 11.91 -23.37 -6.53
CA SER A 69 12.37 -22.55 -7.66
C SER A 69 12.22 -21.05 -7.33
N PRO A 70 13.21 -20.20 -7.61
CA PRO A 70 13.33 -18.86 -7.03
C PRO A 70 12.43 -17.78 -7.68
N ALA A 71 11.42 -18.15 -8.47
CA ALA A 71 10.70 -17.22 -9.35
C ALA A 71 9.16 -17.34 -9.26
N LEU A 72 8.60 -17.48 -8.06
CA LEU A 72 7.16 -17.28 -7.85
C LEU A 72 6.89 -15.83 -7.36
N PRO A 73 5.80 -15.18 -7.80
CA PRO A 73 5.47 -13.82 -7.39
C PRO A 73 5.20 -13.79 -5.89
N THR A 74 6.09 -13.15 -5.15
CA THR A 74 5.94 -13.00 -3.71
C THR A 74 4.97 -11.85 -3.46
N LEU A 75 3.81 -12.15 -2.87
CA LEU A 75 2.91 -11.10 -2.37
C LEU A 75 3.74 -10.18 -1.49
N SER A 76 3.72 -8.89 -1.79
CA SER A 76 4.52 -7.91 -1.07
C SER A 76 3.69 -6.66 -0.81
N ALA A 77 3.94 -6.00 0.31
CA ALA A 77 3.37 -4.71 0.63
C ALA A 77 4.24 -3.58 0.09
N LEU A 78 3.60 -2.48 -0.31
CA LEU A 78 4.21 -1.17 -0.48
C LEU A 78 3.40 -0.20 0.38
N LEU A 79 4.08 0.52 1.27
CA LEU A 79 3.44 1.50 2.12
C LEU A 79 3.53 2.88 1.46
N VAL A 80 2.48 3.67 1.62
CA VAL A 80 2.43 5.06 1.15
C VAL A 80 2.04 5.93 2.34
N SER A 81 2.81 7.01 2.56
CA SER A 81 2.50 8.02 3.57
C SER A 81 2.67 9.41 3.00
N THR A 82 2.15 10.40 3.69
CA THR A 82 2.56 11.81 3.54
C THR A 82 3.60 12.16 4.62
N PRO A 83 4.36 13.27 4.50
CA PRO A 83 5.47 13.59 5.41
C PRO A 83 5.07 13.91 6.86
N GLN A 84 3.78 14.16 7.12
CA GLN A 84 3.28 14.61 8.42
C GLN A 84 3.27 13.46 9.44
N ALA A 85 3.60 13.80 10.69
CA ALA A 85 3.66 12.84 11.80
C ALA A 85 2.36 12.04 11.98
N LEU A 86 1.19 12.64 11.74
CA LEU A 86 -0.09 11.93 11.88
C LEU A 86 -0.23 10.77 10.90
N ALA A 87 0.14 10.96 9.63
CA ALA A 87 0.12 9.89 8.63
C ALA A 87 1.12 8.78 8.97
N LEU A 88 2.30 9.15 9.49
CA LEU A 88 3.33 8.20 9.91
C LEU A 88 2.91 7.34 11.11
N LEU A 89 1.99 7.82 11.98
CA LEU A 89 1.43 7.02 13.06
C LEU A 89 0.58 5.86 12.52
N ASP A 90 -0.14 6.07 11.42
CA ASP A 90 -0.93 5.01 10.78
C ASP A 90 -0.02 4.04 10.03
N VAL A 91 0.99 4.55 9.31
CA VAL A 91 2.04 3.71 8.70
C VAL A 91 2.79 2.86 9.74
N SER A 92 3.00 3.36 10.96
CA SER A 92 3.58 2.55 12.03
C SER A 92 2.72 1.34 12.42
N LYS A 93 1.38 1.46 12.35
CA LYS A 93 0.47 0.34 12.60
C LYS A 93 0.48 -0.64 11.44
N GLU A 94 0.51 -0.14 10.20
CA GLU A 94 0.64 -0.98 9.00
C GLU A 94 1.94 -1.77 8.99
N LEU A 95 3.06 -1.12 9.33
CA LEU A 95 4.35 -1.80 9.43
C LEU A 95 4.31 -2.93 10.47
N SER A 96 3.62 -2.72 11.60
CA SER A 96 3.38 -3.77 12.60
C SER A 96 2.53 -4.92 12.04
N PHE A 97 1.48 -4.61 11.26
CA PHE A 97 0.65 -5.61 10.60
C PHE A 97 1.45 -6.44 9.58
N VAL A 98 2.24 -5.78 8.72
CA VAL A 98 3.11 -6.43 7.73
C VAL A 98 4.11 -7.37 8.41
N ARG A 99 4.72 -6.93 9.52
CA ARG A 99 5.62 -7.77 10.34
C ARG A 99 4.89 -9.00 10.92
N ARG A 100 3.72 -8.81 11.54
CA ARG A 100 2.93 -9.89 12.15
C ARG A 100 2.43 -10.91 11.14
N THR A 101 2.11 -10.46 9.93
CA THR A 101 1.63 -11.31 8.85
C THR A 101 2.76 -11.89 8.01
N GLN A 102 4.02 -11.56 8.33
CA GLN A 102 5.21 -11.98 7.58
C GLN A 102 5.10 -11.64 6.08
N LEU A 103 4.38 -10.57 5.75
CA LEU A 103 4.26 -10.09 4.39
C LEU A 103 5.57 -9.37 4.03
N PRO A 104 6.28 -9.74 2.96
CA PRO A 104 7.43 -8.99 2.49
C PRO A 104 7.09 -7.52 2.27
N LEU A 105 7.91 -6.61 2.77
CA LEU A 105 7.77 -5.17 2.54
C LEU A 105 8.74 -4.74 1.46
N LEU A 106 8.23 -4.19 0.35
CA LEU A 106 9.06 -3.56 -0.68
C LEU A 106 9.67 -2.25 -0.16
N GLY A 107 8.86 -1.45 0.54
CA GLY A 107 9.31 -0.22 1.16
C GLY A 107 8.19 0.80 1.37
N LEU A 108 8.59 2.03 1.66
CA LEU A 108 7.73 3.18 1.94
C LEU A 108 7.98 4.30 0.93
N VAL A 109 6.91 4.79 0.33
CA VAL A 109 6.90 5.99 -0.52
C VAL A 109 6.32 7.17 0.24
N GLU A 110 6.99 8.32 0.18
CA GLU A 110 6.47 9.59 0.70
C GLU A 110 5.73 10.36 -0.41
N ASN A 111 4.41 10.28 -0.41
CA ASN A 111 3.54 11.04 -1.28
C ASN A 111 3.33 12.48 -0.77
N MET A 112 2.94 13.39 -1.66
CA MET A 112 2.71 14.81 -1.38
C MET A 112 3.91 15.49 -0.67
N SER A 113 5.13 15.08 -1.02
CA SER A 113 6.38 15.57 -0.42
C SER A 113 6.80 16.92 -1.02
N GLY A 114 6.09 17.97 -0.60
CA GLY A 114 6.23 19.31 -1.15
C GLY A 114 5.40 19.52 -2.42
N TYR A 115 5.59 20.67 -3.07
CA TYR A 115 4.80 21.16 -4.19
C TYR A 115 5.73 21.69 -5.27
N VAL A 116 5.52 21.26 -6.51
CA VAL A 116 6.30 21.75 -7.66
C VAL A 116 5.80 23.14 -8.03
N CYS A 117 6.65 24.15 -7.90
CA CYS A 117 6.33 25.52 -8.28
C CYS A 117 6.17 25.62 -9.81
N PRO A 118 5.01 26.02 -10.35
CA PRO A 118 4.80 26.09 -11.80
C PRO A 118 5.58 27.22 -12.47
N HIS A 119 6.16 28.15 -11.70
CA HIS A 119 6.91 29.29 -12.22
C HIS A 119 8.41 29.00 -12.36
N CYS A 120 9.00 28.22 -11.44
CA CYS A 120 10.45 27.98 -11.41
C CYS A 120 10.85 26.49 -11.37
N GLY A 121 9.90 25.57 -11.17
CA GLY A 121 10.17 24.14 -11.05
C GLY A 121 10.70 23.69 -9.68
N ASP A 122 10.99 24.63 -8.77
CA ASP A 122 11.47 24.29 -7.43
C ASP A 122 10.40 23.58 -6.61
N VAL A 123 10.82 22.61 -5.80
CA VAL A 123 9.93 21.90 -4.88
C VAL A 123 9.89 22.63 -3.53
N VAL A 124 8.72 23.15 -3.19
CA VAL A 124 8.47 23.86 -1.93
C VAL A 124 7.83 22.91 -0.92
N GLY A 125 8.45 22.74 0.26
CA GLY A 125 7.94 21.87 1.32
C GLY A 125 6.72 22.42 2.07
N VAL A 126 5.55 22.48 1.43
CA VAL A 126 4.30 23.05 1.98
C VAL A 126 3.91 22.45 3.34
N PHE A 127 4.11 21.14 3.50
CA PHE A 127 3.80 20.40 4.73
C PHE A 127 5.03 19.76 5.38
N GLY A 128 6.23 20.24 5.04
CA GLY A 128 7.49 19.57 5.34
C GLY A 128 7.84 18.47 4.33
N GLN A 129 9.02 17.86 4.51
CA GLN A 129 9.55 16.79 3.66
C GLN A 129 10.41 15.85 4.51
N GLY A 130 10.51 14.57 4.13
CA GLY A 130 11.43 13.61 4.72
C GLY A 130 10.96 12.92 6.00
N GLY A 131 9.70 13.10 6.40
CA GLY A 131 9.14 12.40 7.56
C GLY A 131 9.16 10.88 7.38
N ALA A 132 8.85 10.38 6.17
CA ALA A 132 8.87 8.95 5.85
C ALA A 132 10.30 8.40 5.72
N GLU A 133 11.24 9.19 5.18
CA GLU A 133 12.66 8.81 5.14
C GLU A 133 13.23 8.67 6.56
N ASP A 134 12.99 9.68 7.42
CA ASP A 134 13.39 9.65 8.82
C ASP A 134 12.68 8.53 9.61
N PHE A 135 11.44 8.20 9.27
CA PHE A 135 10.72 7.07 9.85
C PHE A 135 11.39 5.73 9.49
N CYS A 136 11.67 5.49 8.20
CA CYS A 136 12.34 4.28 7.77
C CYS A 136 13.74 4.13 8.38
N ARG A 137 14.54 5.20 8.40
CA ARG A 137 15.87 5.21 9.04
C ARG A 137 15.80 4.75 10.51
N ARG A 138 14.85 5.31 11.29
CA ARG A 138 14.64 4.93 12.70
C ARG A 138 14.22 3.48 12.86
N GLU A 139 13.40 2.95 11.97
CA GLU A 139 12.99 1.54 12.02
C GLU A 139 14.11 0.57 11.62
N GLU A 140 15.01 0.98 10.72
CA GLU A 140 16.24 0.23 10.42
C GLU A 140 17.23 0.23 11.60
N GLU A 141 17.43 1.38 12.25
CA GLU A 141 18.24 1.48 13.47
C GLU A 141 17.66 0.62 14.60
N ARG A 142 16.34 0.65 14.79
CA ARG A 142 15.64 -0.21 15.77
C ARG A 142 15.89 -1.69 15.47
N LYS A 143 15.77 -2.12 14.21
CA LYS A 143 16.05 -3.49 13.79
C LYS A 143 17.49 -3.91 14.16
N ALA A 144 18.48 -3.06 13.89
CA ALA A 144 19.88 -3.35 14.22
C ALA A 144 20.13 -3.54 15.72
N SER A 145 19.30 -2.93 16.56
CA SER A 145 19.39 -3.02 18.03
C SER A 145 18.62 -4.20 18.65
N THR A 146 17.80 -4.92 17.88
CA THR A 146 16.94 -6.02 18.38
C THR A 146 17.52 -7.38 17.99
N VAL A 147 17.33 -8.41 18.81
CA VAL A 147 17.76 -9.79 18.51
C VAL A 147 17.15 -10.27 17.18
N GLU A 148 17.96 -10.99 16.40
CA GLU A 148 17.63 -11.50 15.06
C GLU A 148 16.23 -12.13 15.02
N GLY A 149 15.30 -11.52 14.28
CA GLY A 149 14.01 -12.13 13.94
C GLY A 149 12.76 -11.26 14.11
N GLU A 150 12.79 -10.17 14.90
CA GLU A 150 11.56 -9.41 15.22
C GLU A 150 11.42 -8.03 14.53
N GLY A 151 12.41 -7.60 13.72
CA GLY A 151 12.37 -6.33 13.00
C GLY A 151 12.32 -6.50 11.48
N GLY A 152 11.15 -6.35 10.86
CA GLY A 152 11.09 -6.08 9.41
C GLY A 152 11.67 -4.70 9.13
N GLY A 153 12.64 -4.58 8.20
CA GLY A 153 13.19 -3.29 7.79
C GLY A 153 12.18 -2.44 7.03
N CYS A 154 12.47 -1.15 6.86
CA CYS A 154 11.66 -0.21 6.08
C CYS A 154 12.58 0.44 5.06
N ALA A 155 12.59 -0.06 3.82
CA ALA A 155 13.32 0.58 2.75
C ALA A 155 12.58 1.86 2.33
N PHE A 156 13.26 2.99 2.30
CA PHE A 156 12.68 4.22 1.75
C PHE A 156 12.82 4.22 0.23
N LEU A 157 11.70 4.26 -0.49
CA LEU A 157 11.67 4.12 -1.95
C LEU A 157 11.74 5.45 -2.68
N GLY A 158 11.38 6.55 -2.02
CA GLY A 158 11.48 7.90 -2.58
C GLY A 158 10.31 8.80 -2.24
N ARG A 159 10.29 9.95 -2.91
CA ARG A 159 9.35 11.05 -2.70
C ARG A 159 8.60 11.35 -3.99
N ILE A 160 7.31 11.64 -3.85
CA ILE A 160 6.45 12.14 -4.93
C ILE A 160 5.92 13.51 -4.49
N PRO A 161 6.27 14.62 -5.18
CA PRO A 161 5.73 15.94 -4.85
C PRO A 161 4.29 16.08 -5.34
N ILE A 162 3.60 17.10 -4.84
CA ILE A 162 2.33 17.55 -5.40
C ILE A 162 2.61 18.20 -6.76
N ASP A 163 2.09 17.57 -7.81
CA ASP A 163 2.13 18.04 -9.18
C ASP A 163 0.72 18.44 -9.64
N ARG A 164 0.57 19.70 -10.07
CA ARG A 164 -0.72 20.23 -10.50
C ARG A 164 -1.20 19.65 -11.82
N GLU A 165 -0.28 19.30 -12.72
CA GLU A 165 -0.63 18.72 -14.01
C GLU A 165 -1.19 17.30 -13.81
N LEU A 166 -0.55 16.52 -12.93
CA LEU A 166 -1.04 15.20 -12.56
C LEU A 166 -2.41 15.27 -11.87
N VAL A 167 -2.59 16.20 -10.91
CA VAL A 167 -3.88 16.35 -10.23
C VAL A 167 -4.99 16.74 -11.22
N ALA A 168 -4.73 17.70 -12.11
CA ALA A 168 -5.70 18.09 -13.13
C ALA A 168 -6.09 16.92 -14.04
N LEU A 169 -5.11 16.11 -14.46
CA LEU A 169 -5.36 14.92 -15.29
C LEU A 169 -6.19 13.84 -14.58
N LEU A 170 -6.09 13.74 -13.25
CA LEU A 170 -6.83 12.74 -12.47
C LEU A 170 -8.27 13.17 -12.16
N ASP A 171 -8.54 14.49 -12.15
CA ASP A 171 -9.87 15.05 -11.87
C ASP A 171 -10.75 15.14 -13.14
N ASP A 172 -10.14 15.11 -14.34
CA ASP A 172 -10.81 15.11 -15.65
C ASP A 172 -11.39 13.72 -16.03
#